data_AF-A0A399IBB4-F1
#
_entry.id   AF-A0A399IBB4-F1
#
_cell.length_a   1.000
_cell.length_b   1.000
_cell.length_c   1.000
_cell.angle_alpha   90.00
_cell.angle_beta   90.00
_cell.angle_gamma   90.00
#
_symmetry.space_group_name_H-M   'P 1'
#
loop_
_entity.id
_entity.type
_entity.pdbx_description
1 polymer ?
#
loop_
_entity_poly.entity_id
_entity_poly.type
_entity_poly.pdbx_seq_one_letter_code
_entity_poly.pdbx_strand_id
1 'polypeptide(L)'
;MDNTARIQLVGGVKVGTSLPGDYSFYGNLFGRMTKEVRNTGNLTRYLAFDYLSDENDPITILGIEVDSIENIPDGMIALDLDNHSLTIFDAMNGKNTIVWQEDVTWQWLSKSPSVCNRGVTGEFSVRVPSEWCGTGVSSYRKFSMTANAYVAPTQTGCDDSIHLVDYDSAWPQQFHEFSGWLRECLGPDVALRIEHFGSTSIPGMIAKPIIDVLVEVPSFTEAKQRALPLLNNELWEYWWYGKHMTFVKRDKLMGLRTHHVHMMLNGRDLHARLAFRDHLRSHMEDAARYADLKRQLAMCHQTNREQYTDAKASFVNEIVVKAMKHF
;
A
#
# COMPACT_ATOMS: atom_id res chain seq x y z
N MET A 1 4.43 -0.84 -29.25
CA MET A 1 4.00 -2.04 -28.52
C MET A 1 2.67 -1.69 -27.90
N ASP A 2 1.60 -2.40 -28.23
CA ASP A 2 0.33 -2.21 -27.54
C ASP A 2 0.49 -2.63 -26.09
N ASN A 3 0.10 -1.76 -25.16
CA ASN A 3 0.02 -2.15 -23.76
C ASN A 3 -1.19 -3.06 -23.66
N THR A 4 -1.01 -4.31 -23.22
CA THR A 4 -2.12 -5.23 -22.95
C THR A 4 -2.26 -5.38 -21.45
N ALA A 5 -3.28 -4.74 -20.88
CA ALA A 5 -3.79 -5.12 -19.58
C ALA A 5 -4.83 -6.21 -19.75
N ARG A 6 -4.71 -7.24 -18.91
CA ARG A 6 -5.81 -8.12 -18.58
C ARG A 6 -5.73 -8.38 -17.10
N ILE A 7 -6.78 -8.01 -16.37
CA ILE A 7 -6.90 -8.19 -14.94
C ILE A 7 -8.24 -8.87 -14.70
N GLN A 8 -8.18 -10.09 -14.20
CA GLN A 8 -9.36 -10.85 -13.85
C GLN A 8 -9.42 -10.97 -12.33
N LEU A 9 -10.40 -10.32 -11.72
CA LEU A 9 -10.52 -10.17 -10.28
C LEU A 9 -11.76 -10.91 -9.77
N VAL A 10 -11.62 -11.69 -8.70
CA VAL A 10 -12.76 -12.18 -7.91
C VAL A 10 -12.75 -11.47 -6.56
N GLY A 11 -13.85 -10.82 -6.20
CA GLY A 11 -13.86 -9.97 -5.01
C GLY A 11 -15.15 -9.22 -4.70
N GLY A 12 -15.03 -8.14 -3.95
CA GLY A 12 -16.14 -7.34 -3.45
C GLY A 12 -15.98 -5.85 -3.73
N VAL A 13 -17.10 -5.14 -3.77
CA VAL A 13 -17.17 -3.69 -3.90
C VAL A 13 -17.61 -3.10 -2.58
N LYS A 14 -16.88 -2.10 -2.10
CA LYS A 14 -17.20 -1.38 -0.87
C LYS A 14 -17.44 0.09 -1.17
N VAL A 15 -18.57 0.61 -0.71
CA VAL A 15 -18.99 2.01 -0.86
C VAL A 15 -19.10 2.64 0.53
N GLY A 16 -18.61 3.87 0.70
CA GLY A 16 -18.98 4.70 1.85
C GLY A 16 -18.26 4.44 3.18
N THR A 17 -17.05 3.86 3.19
CA THR A 17 -16.21 3.89 4.41
C THR A 17 -15.07 4.89 4.30
N SER A 18 -15.15 5.91 5.14
CA SER A 18 -14.19 6.98 5.33
C SER A 18 -12.95 6.57 6.15
N LEU A 19 -12.33 5.44 5.87
CA LEU A 19 -11.02 5.14 6.46
C LEU A 19 -10.06 4.73 5.35
N PRO A 20 -9.46 5.69 4.63
CA PRO A 20 -8.15 5.47 4.03
C PRO A 20 -7.21 5.06 5.17
N GLY A 21 -6.98 3.76 5.37
CA GLY A 21 -6.21 3.32 6.53
C GLY A 21 -6.43 1.90 7.02
N ASP A 22 -7.63 1.34 6.88
CA ASP A 22 -7.93 0.03 7.48
C ASP A 22 -7.68 -1.12 6.50
N TYR A 23 -6.39 -1.36 6.24
CA TYR A 23 -5.93 -2.44 5.37
C TYR A 23 -5.54 -3.71 6.17
N SER A 24 -5.57 -3.74 7.51
CA SER A 24 -5.66 -5.01 8.25
C SER A 24 -6.96 -5.73 8.01
N PHE A 25 -8.01 -4.99 7.63
CA PHE A 25 -9.22 -5.58 7.05
C PHE A 25 -8.87 -6.55 5.91
N TYR A 26 -7.85 -6.24 5.11
CA TYR A 26 -7.38 -7.13 4.07
C TYR A 26 -6.80 -8.42 4.64
N GLY A 27 -5.93 -8.38 5.65
CA GLY A 27 -5.45 -9.60 6.33
C GLY A 27 -6.58 -10.51 6.87
N ASN A 28 -7.62 -9.92 7.45
CA ASN A 28 -8.81 -10.65 7.94
C ASN A 28 -9.72 -11.15 6.81
N LEU A 29 -9.89 -10.40 5.72
CA LEU A 29 -10.62 -10.82 4.53
C LEU A 29 -9.86 -11.93 3.78
N PHE A 30 -8.53 -11.83 3.73
CA PHE A 30 -7.62 -12.80 3.13
C PHE A 30 -7.65 -14.13 3.87
N GLY A 31 -7.71 -14.12 5.22
CA GLY A 31 -7.95 -15.32 6.02
C GLY A 31 -9.29 -16.02 5.75
N ARG A 32 -10.25 -15.36 5.08
CA ARG A 32 -11.51 -15.95 4.61
C ARG A 32 -11.46 -16.38 3.14
N MET A 33 -10.59 -15.75 2.34
CA MET A 33 -10.34 -16.10 0.94
C MET A 33 -9.22 -17.15 0.77
N THR A 34 -8.64 -17.68 1.87
CA THR A 34 -7.60 -18.73 1.91
C THR A 34 -8.11 -20.16 1.72
N LYS A 35 -9.32 -20.33 1.21
CA LYS A 35 -9.74 -21.61 0.63
C LYS A 35 -9.75 -21.39 -0.86
N GLU A 36 -9.06 -22.27 -1.61
CA GLU A 36 -9.19 -22.39 -3.07
C GLU A 36 -10.51 -21.77 -3.50
N VAL A 37 -10.46 -20.60 -4.16
CA VAL A 37 -11.66 -20.01 -4.74
C VAL A 37 -12.04 -21.02 -5.81
N ARG A 38 -12.93 -21.95 -5.46
CA ARG A 38 -13.16 -23.17 -6.24
C ARG A 38 -13.41 -22.77 -7.68
N ASN A 39 -12.77 -23.45 -8.62
CA ASN A 39 -12.90 -23.22 -10.06
C ASN A 39 -12.41 -21.85 -10.56
N THR A 40 -11.42 -21.28 -9.89
CA THR A 40 -10.59 -20.19 -10.43
C THR A 40 -9.18 -20.72 -10.71
N GLY A 41 -8.44 -20.06 -11.62
CA GLY A 41 -7.05 -20.40 -11.93
C GLY A 41 -6.07 -20.17 -10.76
N ASN A 42 -4.78 -20.02 -11.03
CA ASN A 42 -3.84 -19.71 -9.95
C ASN A 42 -4.12 -18.30 -9.41
N LEU A 43 -3.99 -18.14 -8.09
CA LEU A 43 -4.03 -16.83 -7.45
C LEU A 43 -2.68 -16.15 -7.66
N THR A 44 -2.67 -14.96 -8.24
CA THR A 44 -1.43 -14.27 -8.62
C THR A 44 -1.11 -13.13 -7.66
N ARG A 45 -2.08 -12.25 -7.37
CA ARG A 45 -1.92 -11.07 -6.49
C ARG A 45 -3.26 -10.52 -6.00
N TYR A 46 -3.24 -9.82 -4.88
CA TYR A 46 -4.35 -8.96 -4.45
C TYR A 46 -4.28 -7.62 -5.17
N LEU A 47 -5.44 -7.10 -5.55
CA LEU A 47 -5.58 -5.80 -6.17
C LEU A 47 -6.70 -5.03 -5.50
N ALA A 48 -6.46 -3.73 -5.30
CA ALA A 48 -7.48 -2.77 -4.92
C ALA A 48 -7.57 -1.68 -5.99
N PHE A 49 -8.78 -1.35 -6.42
CA PHE A 49 -9.05 -0.19 -7.25
C PHE A 49 -9.75 0.85 -6.40
N ASP A 50 -9.08 1.99 -6.21
CA ASP A 50 -9.62 3.08 -5.40
C ASP A 50 -10.10 4.22 -6.30
N TYR A 51 -11.30 4.70 -6.04
CA TYR A 51 -11.79 5.98 -6.54
C TYR A 51 -11.36 7.09 -5.58
N LEU A 52 -10.65 8.09 -6.11
CA LEU A 52 -10.27 9.31 -5.38
C LEU A 52 -11.16 10.45 -5.89
N SER A 53 -12.13 10.91 -5.08
CA SER A 53 -12.75 12.23 -5.28
C SER A 53 -12.59 13.11 -4.06
N ASP A 54 -12.59 14.43 -4.33
CA ASP A 54 -12.56 15.47 -3.31
C ASP A 54 -13.89 15.58 -2.54
N GLU A 55 -14.99 15.06 -3.10
CA GLU A 55 -16.30 15.02 -2.47
C GLU A 55 -17.03 13.71 -2.84
N ASN A 56 -17.70 13.09 -1.85
CA ASN A 56 -18.50 11.84 -1.87
C ASN A 56 -17.78 10.52 -1.59
N ASP A 57 -18.60 9.57 -1.09
CA ASP A 57 -18.27 8.22 -0.65
C ASP A 57 -17.26 7.52 -1.58
N PRO A 58 -16.02 7.24 -1.11
CA PRO A 58 -15.04 6.54 -1.92
C PRO A 58 -15.55 5.14 -2.25
N ILE A 59 -15.30 4.72 -3.49
CA ILE A 59 -15.54 3.36 -3.96
C ILE A 59 -14.19 2.65 -3.98
N THR A 60 -14.10 1.54 -3.25
CA THR A 60 -12.96 0.63 -3.32
C THR A 60 -13.44 -0.72 -3.83
N ILE A 61 -12.88 -1.18 -4.94
CA ILE A 61 -13.04 -2.54 -5.44
C ILE A 61 -11.84 -3.34 -4.96
N LEU A 62 -12.06 -4.48 -4.33
CA LEU A 62 -10.99 -5.32 -3.81
C LEU A 62 -11.20 -6.76 -4.26
N GLY A 63 -10.12 -7.45 -4.62
CA GLY A 63 -10.20 -8.88 -4.84
C GLY A 63 -8.85 -9.55 -5.05
N ILE A 64 -8.92 -10.81 -5.46
CA ILE A 64 -7.77 -11.61 -5.86
C ILE A 64 -7.76 -11.70 -7.38
N GLU A 65 -6.61 -11.43 -7.98
CA GLU A 65 -6.39 -11.69 -9.39
C GLU A 65 -6.22 -13.19 -9.63
N VAL A 66 -6.91 -13.67 -10.66
CA VAL A 66 -6.97 -15.07 -11.09
C VAL A 66 -6.61 -15.18 -12.57
N ASP A 67 -6.05 -16.32 -12.98
CA ASP A 67 -5.71 -16.55 -14.41
C ASP A 67 -6.93 -16.77 -15.32
N SER A 68 -8.09 -17.14 -14.75
CA SER A 68 -9.36 -17.31 -15.47
C SER A 68 -10.58 -17.15 -14.57
N ILE A 69 -11.69 -16.66 -15.16
CA ILE A 69 -13.02 -16.55 -14.55
C ILE A 69 -13.94 -17.60 -15.19
N GLU A 70 -13.93 -18.83 -14.65
CA GLU A 70 -14.74 -19.93 -15.20
C GLU A 70 -15.95 -20.26 -14.32
N ASN A 71 -15.78 -20.50 -13.01
CA ASN A 71 -16.93 -20.67 -12.11
C ASN A 71 -16.71 -19.87 -10.82
N ILE A 72 -17.16 -18.62 -10.83
CA ILE A 72 -17.14 -17.74 -9.67
C ILE A 72 -18.00 -18.39 -8.57
N PRO A 73 -17.57 -18.42 -7.30
CA PRO A 73 -18.41 -18.94 -6.23
C PRO A 73 -19.72 -18.16 -6.10
N ASP A 74 -20.81 -18.87 -5.81
CA ASP A 74 -22.12 -18.25 -5.61
C ASP A 74 -22.06 -17.12 -4.56
N GLY A 75 -22.66 -15.97 -4.91
CA GLY A 75 -22.69 -14.77 -4.07
C GLY A 75 -21.43 -13.90 -4.15
N MET A 76 -20.52 -14.15 -5.11
CA MET A 76 -19.37 -13.28 -5.40
C MET A 76 -19.55 -12.50 -6.70
N ILE A 77 -18.84 -11.38 -6.78
CA ILE A 77 -18.70 -10.57 -8.00
C ILE A 77 -17.32 -10.85 -8.60
N ALA A 78 -17.24 -10.98 -9.92
CA ALA A 78 -15.97 -10.94 -10.63
C ALA A 78 -15.90 -9.79 -11.62
N LEU A 79 -14.70 -9.34 -11.90
CA LEU A 79 -14.41 -8.25 -12.81
C LEU A 79 -13.36 -8.72 -13.83
N ASP A 80 -13.65 -8.57 -15.12
CA ASP A 80 -12.67 -8.74 -16.19
C ASP A 80 -12.38 -7.35 -16.78
N LEU A 81 -11.18 -6.85 -16.54
CA LEU A 81 -10.70 -5.56 -17.00
C LEU A 81 -9.62 -5.78 -18.06
N ASP A 82 -9.85 -5.24 -19.25
CA ASP A 82 -8.87 -5.23 -20.32
C ASP A 82 -8.54 -3.80 -20.79
N ASN A 83 -7.90 -3.69 -21.96
CA ASN A 83 -7.55 -2.40 -22.56
C ASN A 83 -8.75 -1.53 -22.95
N HIS A 84 -9.91 -2.15 -23.14
CA HIS A 84 -11.06 -1.58 -23.82
C HIS A 84 -12.26 -1.49 -22.90
N SER A 85 -12.48 -2.47 -22.03
CA SER A 85 -13.67 -2.53 -21.18
C SER A 85 -13.42 -3.10 -19.79
N LEU A 86 -14.35 -2.79 -18.89
CA LEU A 86 -14.55 -3.46 -17.61
C LEU A 86 -15.87 -4.22 -17.69
N THR A 87 -15.80 -5.54 -17.53
CA THR A 87 -16.98 -6.43 -17.46
C THR A 87 -17.19 -6.90 -16.03
N ILE A 88 -18.42 -6.83 -15.53
CA ILE A 88 -18.79 -7.28 -14.19
C ILE A 88 -19.69 -8.51 -14.31
N PHE A 89 -19.32 -9.55 -13.59
CA PHE A 89 -20.05 -10.80 -13.50
C PHE A 89 -20.65 -10.96 -12.10
N ASP A 90 -21.92 -11.37 -12.05
CA ASP A 90 -22.56 -11.87 -10.83
C ASP A 90 -22.69 -13.40 -10.93
N ALA A 91 -22.40 -14.08 -9.83
CA ALA A 91 -22.39 -15.53 -9.71
C ALA A 91 -23.59 -15.98 -8.87
N MET A 92 -24.60 -16.51 -9.54
CA MET A 92 -25.83 -16.97 -8.91
C MET A 92 -26.22 -18.35 -9.45
N ASN A 93 -26.39 -19.32 -8.55
CA ASN A 93 -26.79 -20.69 -8.85
C ASN A 93 -25.84 -21.40 -9.85
N GLY A 94 -24.53 -21.22 -9.69
CA GLY A 94 -23.50 -21.84 -10.52
C GLY A 94 -23.43 -21.29 -11.95
N LYS A 95 -23.98 -20.08 -12.20
CA LYS A 95 -23.87 -19.38 -13.48
C LYS A 95 -23.27 -18.00 -13.29
N ASN A 96 -22.30 -17.66 -14.13
CA ASN A 96 -21.76 -16.31 -14.24
C ASN A 96 -22.61 -15.54 -15.26
N THR A 97 -23.27 -14.47 -14.84
CA THR A 97 -24.02 -13.57 -15.74
C THR A 97 -23.35 -12.21 -15.81
N ILE A 98 -23.17 -11.68 -17.01
CA ILE A 98 -22.71 -10.30 -17.19
C ILE A 98 -23.84 -9.38 -16.73
N VAL A 99 -23.58 -8.59 -15.70
CA VAL A 99 -24.53 -7.60 -15.16
C VAL A 99 -24.20 -6.18 -15.60
N TRP A 100 -22.96 -5.95 -16.02
CA TRP A 100 -22.50 -4.64 -16.50
C TRP A 100 -21.27 -4.77 -17.40
N GLN A 101 -21.18 -3.91 -18.41
CA GLN A 101 -19.99 -3.77 -19.25
C GLN A 101 -19.88 -2.33 -19.77
N GLU A 102 -18.71 -1.71 -19.59
CA GLU A 102 -18.46 -0.33 -20.00
C GLU A 102 -17.05 -0.16 -20.55
N ASP A 103 -16.89 0.78 -21.47
CA ASP A 103 -15.59 1.13 -22.05
C ASP A 103 -14.71 1.84 -21.01
N VAL A 104 -13.42 1.53 -21.02
CA VAL A 104 -12.42 2.14 -20.13
C VAL A 104 -11.50 3.09 -20.86
N THR A 105 -11.08 4.15 -20.19
CA THR A 105 -10.03 5.07 -20.67
C THR A 105 -8.81 4.98 -19.78
N TRP A 106 -7.68 4.52 -20.32
CA TRP A 106 -6.44 4.32 -19.57
C TRP A 106 -5.50 5.52 -19.60
N GLN A 107 -4.99 5.89 -18.41
CA GLN A 107 -3.79 6.68 -18.21
C GLN A 107 -2.67 5.77 -17.69
N TRP A 108 -1.85 5.27 -18.62
CA TRP A 108 -0.74 4.37 -18.29
C TRP A 108 0.41 5.10 -17.59
N LEU A 109 0.88 4.52 -16.48
CA LEU A 109 2.05 4.99 -15.72
C LEU A 109 3.29 4.16 -16.06
N SER A 110 3.13 2.86 -16.34
CA SER A 110 4.16 1.99 -16.90
C SER A 110 3.59 1.21 -18.10
N LYS A 111 4.34 1.19 -19.21
CA LYS A 111 3.89 0.72 -20.54
C LYS A 111 4.64 -0.52 -21.07
N SER A 112 5.17 -1.40 -20.21
CA SER A 112 5.67 -2.68 -20.75
C SER A 112 5.74 -3.82 -19.73
N PRO A 113 5.13 -4.98 -20.03
CA PRO A 113 5.51 -6.26 -19.43
C PRO A 113 6.84 -6.81 -19.96
N SER A 114 7.52 -6.13 -20.88
CA SER A 114 8.70 -6.70 -21.54
C SER A 114 9.93 -6.72 -20.62
N VAL A 115 10.41 -7.93 -20.38
CA VAL A 115 11.75 -8.37 -19.91
C VAL A 115 11.89 -8.66 -18.40
N CYS A 116 11.09 -8.06 -17.50
CA CYS A 116 11.34 -8.20 -16.05
C CYS A 116 10.12 -8.49 -15.16
N ASN A 117 9.04 -9.10 -15.68
CA ASN A 117 7.87 -9.44 -14.86
C ASN A 117 7.24 -8.23 -14.14
N ARG A 118 7.36 -7.03 -14.75
CA ARG A 118 6.80 -5.79 -14.20
C ARG A 118 5.30 -5.79 -14.46
N GLY A 119 4.51 -5.79 -13.39
CA GLY A 119 3.07 -5.67 -13.50
C GLY A 119 2.69 -4.37 -14.21
N VAL A 120 1.60 -4.41 -14.98
CA VAL A 120 1.02 -3.21 -15.58
C VAL A 120 0.69 -2.21 -14.46
N THR A 121 0.91 -0.90 -14.70
CA THR A 121 0.51 0.17 -13.78
C THR A 121 -0.17 1.29 -14.55
N GLY A 122 -1.37 1.64 -14.13
CA GLY A 122 -2.13 2.73 -14.72
C GLY A 122 -3.31 3.13 -13.86
N GLU A 123 -3.91 4.24 -14.24
CA GLU A 123 -5.23 4.66 -13.76
C GLU A 123 -6.19 4.47 -14.93
N PHE A 124 -7.43 4.07 -14.65
CA PHE A 124 -8.46 3.97 -15.69
C PHE A 124 -9.74 4.66 -15.24
N SER A 125 -10.48 5.19 -16.19
CA SER A 125 -11.81 5.71 -15.93
C SER A 125 -12.86 4.86 -16.61
N VAL A 126 -13.99 4.66 -15.94
CA VAL A 126 -15.10 3.84 -16.41
C VAL A 126 -16.41 4.36 -15.83
N ARG A 127 -17.53 4.14 -16.53
CA ARG A 127 -18.85 4.32 -15.91
C ARG A 127 -19.20 3.09 -15.09
N VAL A 128 -19.72 3.30 -13.88
CA VAL A 128 -20.12 2.21 -12.98
C VAL A 128 -21.63 2.22 -12.76
N PRO A 129 -22.21 1.09 -12.32
CA PRO A 129 -23.63 1.02 -11.99
C PRO A 129 -24.04 2.08 -10.96
N SER A 130 -25.26 2.60 -11.09
CA SER A 130 -25.77 3.67 -10.23
C SER A 130 -25.86 3.28 -8.75
N GLU A 131 -26.06 2.00 -8.47
CA GLU A 131 -26.12 1.39 -7.14
C GLU A 131 -24.77 1.36 -6.42
N TRP A 132 -23.66 1.47 -7.16
CA TRP A 132 -22.32 1.62 -6.59
C TRP A 132 -21.99 3.10 -6.32
N CYS A 133 -22.83 4.01 -6.81
CA CYS A 133 -22.70 5.43 -6.60
C CYS A 133 -23.52 5.85 -5.38
N GLY A 134 -22.96 6.74 -4.55
CA GLY A 134 -23.77 7.47 -3.57
C GLY A 134 -24.96 8.20 -4.23
N THR A 135 -25.97 8.53 -3.45
CA THR A 135 -27.19 9.17 -3.97
C THR A 135 -26.87 10.49 -4.70
N GLY A 136 -27.34 10.64 -5.95
CA GLY A 136 -27.22 11.89 -6.71
C GLY A 136 -25.92 12.12 -7.48
N VAL A 137 -25.03 11.12 -7.60
CA VAL A 137 -23.74 11.27 -8.29
C VAL A 137 -23.81 10.71 -9.72
N SER A 138 -23.22 11.41 -10.70
CA SER A 138 -23.16 10.97 -12.11
C SER A 138 -22.43 9.63 -12.28
N SER A 139 -22.67 8.88 -13.35
CA SER A 139 -22.21 7.50 -13.53
C SER A 139 -20.72 7.31 -13.83
N TYR A 140 -19.94 8.37 -14.13
CA TYR A 140 -18.52 8.27 -14.50
C TYR A 140 -17.58 8.30 -13.28
N ARG A 141 -16.63 7.36 -13.20
CA ARG A 141 -15.63 7.26 -12.12
C ARG A 141 -14.22 7.03 -12.65
N LYS A 142 -13.22 7.62 -12.00
CA LYS A 142 -11.80 7.41 -12.27
C LYS A 142 -11.18 6.53 -11.18
N PHE A 143 -10.83 5.30 -11.52
CA PHE A 143 -10.16 4.37 -10.63
C PHE A 143 -8.64 4.43 -10.76
N SER A 144 -7.97 4.37 -9.62
CA SER A 144 -6.53 4.22 -9.51
C SER A 144 -6.21 2.81 -9.03
N MET A 145 -5.19 2.17 -9.62
CA MET A 145 -4.80 0.82 -9.25
C MET A 145 -3.82 0.84 -8.06
N THR A 146 -4.29 0.42 -6.89
CA THR A 146 -3.52 0.30 -5.65
C THR A 146 -3.00 -1.14 -5.50
N ALA A 147 -1.75 -1.30 -5.03
CA ALA A 147 -0.92 -2.51 -5.15
C ALA A 147 -1.59 -3.79 -4.66
N ASN A 148 -1.41 -4.92 -5.36
CA ASN A 148 -0.19 -5.72 -5.51
C ASN A 148 0.40 -6.19 -4.16
N ALA A 149 -0.36 -7.01 -3.46
CA ALA A 149 0.22 -7.99 -2.53
C ALA A 149 0.19 -9.36 -3.21
N TYR A 150 1.36 -9.87 -3.57
CA TYR A 150 1.45 -11.20 -4.17
C TYR A 150 1.02 -12.25 -3.15
N VAL A 151 0.34 -13.30 -3.61
CA VAL A 151 -0.01 -14.42 -2.74
C VAL A 151 0.76 -15.61 -3.26
N ALA A 152 1.70 -16.11 -2.46
CA ALA A 152 2.15 -17.47 -2.71
C ALA A 152 0.96 -18.39 -2.41
N PRO A 153 0.57 -19.33 -3.30
CA PRO A 153 -0.53 -20.27 -3.06
C PRO A 153 -0.26 -21.25 -1.90
N THR A 154 0.83 -21.05 -1.15
CA THR A 154 1.13 -21.74 0.09
C THR A 154 0.30 -21.16 1.23
N GLN A 155 -0.30 -22.02 2.05
CA GLN A 155 -1.26 -21.68 3.13
C GLN A 155 -0.74 -20.72 4.23
N THR A 156 0.52 -20.28 4.18
CA THR A 156 1.12 -19.38 5.17
C THR A 156 1.43 -18.05 4.50
N GLY A 157 0.75 -16.98 4.95
CA GLY A 157 1.00 -15.61 4.50
C GLY A 157 2.38 -15.09 4.94
N CYS A 158 2.66 -13.81 4.68
CA CYS A 158 3.89 -13.18 5.16
C CYS A 158 3.95 -13.23 6.69
N ASP A 159 5.11 -13.57 7.25
CA ASP A 159 5.37 -13.31 8.67
C ASP A 159 5.47 -11.78 8.88
N ASP A 160 4.48 -11.22 9.56
CA ASP A 160 4.42 -9.80 9.93
C ASP A 160 4.43 -9.61 11.46
N SER A 161 4.95 -10.61 12.19
CA SER A 161 5.08 -10.54 13.63
C SER A 161 6.08 -9.46 14.06
N ILE A 162 5.89 -8.96 15.29
CA ILE A 162 6.71 -7.87 15.83
C ILE A 162 7.99 -8.42 16.44
N HIS A 163 9.06 -8.36 15.65
CA HIS A 163 10.42 -8.67 16.09
C HIS A 163 11.24 -7.39 16.25
N LEU A 164 11.54 -7.04 17.51
CA LEU A 164 12.45 -5.96 17.85
C LEU A 164 13.87 -6.49 18.04
N VAL A 165 14.84 -5.76 17.52
CA VAL A 165 16.27 -6.00 17.70
C VAL A 165 16.92 -4.77 18.32
N ASP A 166 18.08 -4.97 18.94
CA ASP A 166 18.93 -3.87 19.38
C ASP A 166 19.43 -3.05 18.18
N TYR A 167 19.88 -1.83 18.47
CA TYR A 167 20.35 -0.92 17.43
C TYR A 167 21.52 -1.51 16.64
N ASP A 168 21.39 -1.50 15.32
CA ASP A 168 22.46 -1.91 14.41
C ASP A 168 23.16 -0.67 13.83
N SER A 169 24.48 -0.57 14.07
CA SER A 169 25.34 0.49 13.52
C SER A 169 25.44 0.50 11.99
N ALA A 170 25.00 -0.55 11.31
CA ALA A 170 24.94 -0.61 9.85
C ALA A 170 23.70 0.09 9.27
N TRP A 171 22.64 0.36 10.04
CA TRP A 171 21.41 0.99 9.52
C TRP A 171 21.63 2.34 8.82
N PRO A 172 22.49 3.26 9.32
CA PRO A 172 22.79 4.49 8.60
C PRO A 172 23.42 4.25 7.22
N GLN A 173 24.28 3.24 7.08
CA GLN A 173 24.89 2.88 5.81
C GLN A 173 23.88 2.24 4.85
N GLN A 174 23.03 1.32 5.35
CA GLN A 174 21.93 0.74 4.55
C GLN A 174 20.98 1.82 4.04
N PHE A 175 20.65 2.80 4.88
CA PHE A 175 19.90 3.98 4.46
C PHE A 175 20.64 4.78 3.38
N HIS A 176 21.94 5.02 3.54
CA HIS A 176 22.71 5.82 2.58
C HIS A 176 22.73 5.18 1.20
N GLU A 177 23.00 3.87 1.13
CA GLU A 177 22.99 3.09 -0.12
C GLU A 177 21.61 3.13 -0.78
N PHE A 178 20.56 2.84 -0.01
CA PHE A 178 19.20 2.79 -0.54
C PHE A 178 18.65 4.17 -0.93
N SER A 179 18.97 5.22 -0.18
CA SER A 179 18.60 6.60 -0.54
C SER A 179 19.37 7.11 -1.74
N GLY A 180 20.62 6.70 -1.94
CA GLY A 180 21.39 6.94 -3.17
C GLY A 180 20.70 6.35 -4.40
N TRP A 181 20.35 5.06 -4.33
CA TRP A 181 19.60 4.39 -5.39
C TRP A 181 18.25 5.04 -5.68
N LEU A 182 17.48 5.41 -4.64
CA LEU A 182 16.20 6.13 -4.82
C LEU A 182 16.39 7.47 -5.51
N ARG A 183 17.42 8.23 -5.13
CA ARG A 183 17.71 9.54 -5.74
C ARG A 183 18.06 9.41 -7.22
N GLU A 184 18.87 8.41 -7.58
CA GLU A 184 19.23 8.13 -8.98
C GLU A 184 18.01 7.74 -9.81
N CYS A 185 17.13 6.91 -9.26
CA CYS A 185 15.98 6.40 -10.00
C CYS A 185 14.82 7.40 -10.11
N LEU A 186 14.57 8.21 -9.07
CA LEU A 186 13.50 9.20 -9.06
C LEU A 186 13.92 10.53 -9.71
N GLY A 187 15.20 10.87 -9.64
CA GLY A 187 15.74 12.14 -10.10
C GLY A 187 15.47 13.30 -9.13
N PRO A 188 16.22 14.42 -9.29
CA PRO A 188 16.16 15.55 -8.37
C PRO A 188 14.83 16.33 -8.43
N ASP A 189 14.11 16.25 -9.55
CA ASP A 189 12.82 16.95 -9.72
C ASP A 189 11.69 16.26 -8.95
N VAL A 190 11.84 14.98 -8.62
CA VAL A 190 10.83 14.21 -7.87
C VAL A 190 11.28 13.96 -6.44
N ALA A 191 12.53 13.53 -6.22
CA ALA A 191 13.06 13.32 -4.88
C ALA A 191 13.70 14.61 -4.33
N LEU A 192 12.85 15.59 -4.00
CA LEU A 192 13.27 16.92 -3.54
C LEU A 192 14.11 16.85 -2.26
N ARG A 193 13.75 15.93 -1.37
CA ARG A 193 14.46 15.64 -0.12
C ARG A 193 14.32 14.17 0.21
N ILE A 194 15.39 13.54 0.70
CA ILE A 194 15.35 12.16 1.19
C ILE A 194 15.98 12.12 2.58
N GLU A 195 15.24 11.61 3.56
CA GLU A 195 15.63 11.58 4.97
C GLU A 195 15.47 10.19 5.56
N HIS A 196 16.42 9.79 6.41
CA HIS A 196 16.27 8.61 7.25
C HIS A 196 15.38 9.01 8.42
N PHE A 197 14.26 8.33 8.60
CA PHE A 197 13.39 8.55 9.75
C PHE A 197 13.02 7.22 10.40
N GLY A 198 12.08 7.26 11.35
CA GLY A 198 11.70 6.08 12.12
C GLY A 198 12.76 5.67 13.14
N SER A 199 12.55 4.53 13.79
CA SER A 199 13.41 4.12 14.92
C SER A 199 14.83 3.76 14.50
N THR A 200 15.03 3.21 13.30
CA THR A 200 16.37 2.83 12.80
C THR A 200 17.27 4.02 12.52
N SER A 201 16.70 5.23 12.46
CA SER A 201 17.45 6.48 12.33
C SER A 201 17.96 7.05 13.66
N ILE A 202 17.59 6.46 14.81
CA ILE A 202 17.96 6.97 16.14
C ILE A 202 19.04 6.04 16.73
N PRO A 203 20.29 6.52 16.93
CA PRO A 203 21.36 5.71 17.52
C PRO A 203 20.97 5.12 18.88
N GLY A 204 21.26 3.84 19.09
CA GLY A 204 20.95 3.12 20.33
C GLY A 204 19.48 2.72 20.51
N MET A 205 18.59 3.06 19.57
CA MET A 205 17.16 2.75 19.66
C MET A 205 16.86 1.33 19.19
N ILE A 206 16.19 0.53 20.04
CA ILE A 206 15.64 -0.77 19.62
C ILE A 206 14.63 -0.56 18.48
N ALA A 207 14.58 -1.43 17.48
CA ALA A 207 13.67 -1.24 16.36
C ALA A 207 13.27 -2.55 15.70
N LYS A 208 12.22 -2.49 14.89
CA LYS A 208 12.09 -3.47 13.80
C LYS A 208 13.22 -3.18 12.81
N PRO A 209 13.90 -4.21 12.26
CA PRO A 209 15.01 -4.03 11.33
C PRO A 209 14.50 -3.60 9.95
N ILE A 210 13.88 -2.42 9.88
CA ILE A 210 13.26 -1.84 8.70
C ILE A 210 13.77 -0.41 8.54
N ILE A 211 14.35 -0.11 7.39
CA ILE A 211 14.81 1.24 7.06
C ILE A 211 13.60 2.05 6.57
N ASP A 212 13.15 3.00 7.40
CA ASP A 212 12.09 3.93 7.02
C ASP A 212 12.71 5.16 6.34
N VAL A 213 12.34 5.39 5.08
CA VAL A 213 12.80 6.50 4.24
C VAL A 213 11.66 7.47 4.00
N LEU A 214 11.91 8.75 4.25
CA LEU A 214 10.97 9.83 3.94
C LEU A 214 11.45 10.57 2.70
N VAL A 215 10.59 10.68 1.69
CA VAL A 215 10.86 11.36 0.43
C VAL A 215 9.88 12.53 0.28
N GLU A 216 10.39 13.74 0.23
CA GLU A 216 9.61 14.92 -0.16
C GLU A 216 9.45 14.94 -1.68
N VAL A 217 8.21 15.05 -2.15
CA VAL A 217 7.87 15.05 -3.58
C VAL A 217 7.10 16.32 -3.96
N PRO A 218 7.23 16.83 -5.21
CA PRO A 218 6.54 18.06 -5.64
C PRO A 218 5.02 17.88 -5.71
N SER A 219 4.59 16.70 -6.16
CA SER A 219 3.19 16.27 -6.14
C SER A 219 3.11 14.75 -6.24
N PHE A 220 1.97 14.17 -5.87
CA PHE A 220 1.74 12.72 -6.03
C PHE A 220 1.65 12.29 -7.49
N THR A 221 1.32 13.19 -8.41
CA THR A 221 1.26 12.87 -9.84
C THR A 221 2.65 12.54 -10.37
N GLU A 222 3.62 13.44 -10.17
CA GLU A 222 5.02 13.24 -10.57
C GLU A 222 5.65 12.07 -9.80
N ALA A 223 5.35 11.94 -8.49
CA ALA A 223 5.81 10.82 -7.69
C ALA A 223 5.32 9.48 -8.26
N LYS A 224 4.03 9.34 -8.57
CA LYS A 224 3.46 8.13 -9.19
C LYS A 224 4.11 7.82 -10.53
N GLN A 225 4.28 8.82 -11.39
CA GLN A 225 4.87 8.65 -12.72
C GLN A 225 6.31 8.13 -12.68
N ARG A 226 7.10 8.49 -11.67
CA ARG A 226 8.49 8.00 -11.53
C ARG A 226 8.58 6.74 -10.68
N ALA A 227 7.90 6.70 -9.54
CA ALA A 227 8.06 5.65 -8.54
C ALA A 227 7.38 4.34 -8.96
N LEU A 228 6.15 4.38 -9.49
CA LEU A 228 5.40 3.14 -9.77
C LEU A 228 6.06 2.23 -10.82
N PRO A 229 6.65 2.75 -11.92
CA PRO A 229 7.40 1.90 -12.84
C PRO A 229 8.61 1.18 -12.22
N LEU A 230 9.12 1.66 -11.08
CA LEU A 230 10.30 1.15 -10.38
C LEU A 230 9.93 0.25 -9.19
N LEU A 231 8.93 0.66 -8.42
CA LEU A 231 8.55 0.10 -7.12
C LEU A 231 7.28 -0.78 -7.24
N ASN A 232 7.13 -1.48 -8.37
CA ASN A 232 5.99 -2.34 -8.67
C ASN A 232 6.44 -3.69 -9.24
N ASN A 233 6.77 -4.63 -8.35
CA ASN A 233 7.08 -6.03 -8.68
C ASN A 233 6.83 -6.90 -7.43
N GLU A 234 7.14 -8.20 -7.52
CA GLU A 234 6.91 -9.20 -6.45
C GLU A 234 7.55 -8.91 -5.09
N LEU A 235 8.52 -8.01 -5.03
CA LEU A 235 9.18 -7.58 -3.81
C LEU A 235 8.60 -6.30 -3.20
N TRP A 236 7.62 -5.67 -3.87
CA TRP A 236 7.06 -4.39 -3.48
C TRP A 236 5.56 -4.46 -3.26
N GLU A 237 5.13 -3.88 -2.15
CA GLU A 237 3.74 -3.53 -1.87
C GLU A 237 3.63 -2.00 -1.80
N TYR A 238 2.51 -1.42 -2.20
CA TYR A 238 2.29 0.01 -2.04
C TYR A 238 0.83 0.40 -1.87
N TRP A 239 0.60 1.49 -1.15
CA TRP A 239 -0.73 2.05 -0.95
C TRP A 239 -0.60 3.53 -0.62
N TRP A 240 -1.70 4.27 -0.68
CA TRP A 240 -1.70 5.70 -0.35
C TRP A 240 -2.87 6.07 0.55
N TYR A 241 -2.64 7.04 1.43
CA TYR A 241 -3.62 7.61 2.35
C TYR A 241 -3.65 9.10 2.15
N GLY A 242 -4.66 9.62 1.44
CA GLY A 242 -4.79 11.06 1.18
C GLY A 242 -3.47 11.67 0.69
N LYS A 243 -2.74 12.34 1.60
CA LYS A 243 -1.47 13.04 1.34
C LYS A 243 -0.22 12.22 1.70
N HIS A 244 -0.24 10.89 1.58
CA HIS A 244 0.90 10.05 1.93
C HIS A 244 0.93 8.75 1.11
N MET A 245 1.95 8.57 0.27
CA MET A 245 2.19 7.28 -0.40
C MET A 245 3.19 6.44 0.39
N THR A 246 2.93 5.14 0.53
CA THR A 246 3.80 4.19 1.20
C THR A 246 4.15 3.06 0.25
N PHE A 247 5.44 2.73 0.15
CA PHE A 247 5.97 1.56 -0.53
C PHE A 247 6.72 0.70 0.48
N VAL A 248 6.52 -0.61 0.43
CA VAL A 248 7.16 -1.58 1.31
C VAL A 248 7.97 -2.55 0.47
N LYS A 249 9.27 -2.62 0.73
CA LYS A 249 10.17 -3.58 0.10
C LYS A 249 10.34 -4.82 0.98
N ARG A 250 10.31 -6.00 0.36
CA ARG A 250 10.68 -7.27 0.99
C ARG A 250 12.01 -7.80 0.48
N ASP A 251 12.65 -8.64 1.28
CA ASP A 251 13.90 -9.34 0.91
C ASP A 251 13.67 -10.39 -0.19
N LYS A 252 12.51 -11.06 -0.16
CA LYS A 252 12.02 -12.01 -1.17
C LYS A 252 10.49 -11.95 -1.25
N LEU A 253 9.92 -12.60 -2.25
CA LEU A 253 8.47 -12.77 -2.37
C LEU A 253 7.92 -13.36 -1.06
N MET A 254 6.93 -12.69 -0.47
CA MET A 254 6.33 -13.04 0.83
C MET A 254 7.31 -13.11 2.02
N GLY A 255 8.49 -12.51 1.87
CA GLY A 255 9.53 -12.47 2.89
C GLY A 255 9.36 -11.33 3.90
N LEU A 256 10.44 -10.99 4.61
CA LEU A 256 10.43 -9.95 5.63
C LEU A 256 10.49 -8.57 4.99
N ARG A 257 9.80 -7.60 5.61
CA ARG A 257 9.93 -6.19 5.23
C ARG A 257 11.32 -5.69 5.59
N THR A 258 11.97 -5.00 4.65
CA THR A 258 13.34 -4.46 4.83
C THR A 258 13.36 -2.95 4.76
N HIS A 259 12.53 -2.35 3.90
CA HIS A 259 12.48 -0.91 3.70
C HIS A 259 11.04 -0.43 3.60
N HIS A 260 10.77 0.74 4.13
CA HIS A 260 9.56 1.50 3.81
C HIS A 260 9.96 2.83 3.16
N VAL A 261 9.35 3.15 2.03
CA VAL A 261 9.48 4.47 1.39
C VAL A 261 8.18 5.21 1.57
N HIS A 262 8.26 6.37 2.20
CA HIS A 262 7.15 7.25 2.48
C HIS A 262 7.29 8.51 1.64
N MET A 263 6.47 8.67 0.61
CA MET A 263 6.47 9.87 -0.23
C MET A 263 5.38 10.82 0.25
N MET A 264 5.76 12.07 0.53
CA MET A 264 4.89 13.09 1.11
C MET A 264 5.16 14.45 0.48
N LEU A 265 4.14 15.31 0.44
CA LEU A 265 4.35 16.72 0.11
C LEU A 265 5.07 17.42 1.26
N ASN A 266 5.71 18.54 0.94
CA ASN A 266 6.19 19.44 1.98
C ASN A 266 5.01 19.91 2.85
N GLY A 267 5.19 19.85 4.17
CA GLY A 267 4.16 20.25 5.10
C GLY A 267 4.38 19.74 6.51
N ARG A 268 3.41 20.09 7.38
CA ARG A 268 3.48 19.84 8.82
C ARG A 268 3.73 18.37 9.16
N ASP A 269 3.10 17.43 8.46
CA ASP A 269 3.23 16.01 8.77
C ASP A 269 4.62 15.45 8.45
N LEU A 270 5.23 15.92 7.36
CA LEU A 270 6.61 15.60 7.01
C LEU A 270 7.55 16.13 8.10
N HIS A 271 7.41 17.40 8.48
CA HIS A 271 8.23 18.01 9.53
C HIS A 271 8.03 17.37 10.90
N ALA A 272 6.80 16.98 11.27
CA ALA A 272 6.52 16.30 12.52
C ALA A 272 7.26 14.97 12.64
N ARG A 273 7.39 14.20 11.56
CA ARG A 273 8.16 12.94 11.53
C ARG A 273 9.65 13.17 11.76
N LEU A 274 10.21 14.22 11.15
CA LEU A 274 11.61 14.60 11.34
C LEU A 274 11.87 15.16 12.74
N ALA A 275 10.98 16.02 13.24
CA ALA A 275 11.06 16.58 14.59
C ALA A 275 10.99 15.49 15.66
N PHE A 276 10.14 14.46 15.48
CA PHE A 276 10.12 13.31 16.37
C PHE A 276 11.48 12.58 16.42
N ARG A 277 12.08 12.30 15.27
CA ARG A 277 13.42 11.69 15.18
C ARG A 277 14.47 12.56 15.89
N ASP A 278 14.52 13.84 15.55
CA ASP A 278 15.58 14.76 16.01
C ASP A 278 15.46 15.05 17.52
N HIS A 279 14.23 15.09 18.05
CA HIS A 279 13.98 15.15 19.50
C HIS A 279 14.55 13.92 20.20
N LEU A 280 14.23 12.72 19.74
CA LEU A 280 14.72 11.48 20.38
C LEU A 280 16.24 11.29 20.23
N ARG A 281 16.88 11.88 19.20
CA ARG A 281 18.34 11.89 19.08
C ARG A 281 19.02 12.80 20.12
N SER A 282 18.33 13.82 20.61
CA SER A 282 18.88 14.82 21.54
C SER A 282 18.39 14.69 22.98
N HIS A 283 17.35 13.88 23.23
CA HIS A 283 16.72 13.71 24.55
C HIS A 283 16.74 12.25 24.98
N MET A 284 17.82 11.83 25.66
CA MET A 284 18.05 10.43 26.04
C MET A 284 16.95 9.84 26.92
N GLU A 285 16.36 10.64 27.82
CA GLU A 285 15.27 10.18 28.71
C GLU A 285 14.01 9.83 27.92
N ASP A 286 13.60 10.68 26.97
CA ASP A 286 12.45 10.40 26.11
C ASP A 286 12.75 9.23 25.15
N ALA A 287 13.99 9.08 24.69
CA ALA A 287 14.42 7.91 23.91
C ALA A 287 14.32 6.60 24.70
N ALA A 288 14.75 6.60 25.97
CA ALA A 288 14.62 5.45 26.86
C ALA A 288 13.15 5.09 27.12
N ARG A 289 12.30 6.09 27.41
CA ARG A 289 10.84 5.91 27.55
C ARG A 289 10.24 5.28 26.29
N TYR A 290 10.66 5.72 25.11
CA TYR A 290 10.16 5.16 23.85
C TYR A 290 10.63 3.72 23.62
N ALA A 291 11.87 3.40 23.98
CA ALA A 291 12.38 2.04 23.90
C ALA A 291 11.58 1.09 24.82
N ASP A 292 11.34 1.48 26.07
CA ASP A 292 10.58 0.66 27.02
C ASP A 292 9.13 0.44 26.59
N LEU A 293 8.47 1.50 26.11
CA LEU A 293 7.13 1.39 25.53
C LEU A 293 7.11 0.36 24.39
N LYS A 294 8.10 0.41 23.48
CA LYS A 294 8.17 -0.55 22.36
C LYS A 294 8.36 -1.98 22.83
N ARG A 295 9.17 -2.24 23.87
CA ARG A 295 9.33 -3.58 24.44
C ARG A 295 8.01 -4.10 24.99
N GLN A 296 7.32 -3.29 25.79
CA GLN A 296 6.04 -3.64 26.39
C GLN A 296 4.99 -3.94 25.31
N LEU A 297 4.87 -3.08 24.30
CA LEU A 297 3.90 -3.27 23.21
C LEU A 297 4.23 -4.48 22.33
N ALA A 298 5.51 -4.78 22.10
CA ALA A 298 5.91 -5.97 21.35
C ALA A 298 5.50 -7.27 22.07
N MET A 299 5.54 -7.28 23.41
CA MET A 299 5.05 -8.41 24.22
C MET A 299 3.52 -8.54 24.15
N CYS A 300 2.78 -7.43 24.15
CA CYS A 300 1.31 -7.44 24.15
C CYS A 300 0.69 -7.68 22.75
N HIS A 301 1.40 -7.32 21.68
CA HIS A 301 0.86 -7.27 20.32
C HIS A 301 1.72 -8.00 19.29
N GLN A 302 2.34 -9.12 19.70
CA GLN A 302 3.30 -9.86 18.86
C GLN A 302 2.74 -10.24 17.48
N THR A 303 1.44 -10.54 17.40
CA THR A 303 0.75 -10.94 16.16
C THR A 303 -0.13 -9.84 15.55
N ASN A 304 -0.18 -8.64 16.15
CA ASN A 304 -1.03 -7.55 15.68
C ASN A 304 -0.21 -6.26 15.51
N ARG A 305 0.39 -6.11 14.33
CA ARG A 305 1.26 -4.98 13.97
C ARG A 305 0.56 -3.63 13.97
N GLU A 306 -0.72 -3.59 13.62
CA GLU A 306 -1.49 -2.35 13.62
C GLU A 306 -1.77 -1.89 15.03
N GLN A 307 -2.27 -2.79 15.88
CA GLN A 307 -2.47 -2.47 17.28
C GLN A 307 -1.16 -2.05 17.96
N TYR A 308 -0.03 -2.70 17.62
CA TYR A 308 1.30 -2.25 18.05
C TYR A 308 1.61 -0.82 17.57
N THR A 309 1.22 -0.46 16.35
CA THR A 309 1.47 0.87 15.77
C THR A 309 0.59 1.93 16.42
N ASP A 310 -0.70 1.66 16.57
CA ASP A 310 -1.69 2.55 17.16
C ASP A 310 -1.45 2.80 18.64
N ALA A 311 -1.04 1.77 19.38
CA ALA A 311 -0.73 1.89 20.80
C ALA A 311 0.46 2.84 21.09
N LYS A 312 1.27 3.19 20.08
CA LYS A 312 2.33 4.20 20.21
C LYS A 312 1.85 5.62 19.95
N ALA A 313 0.66 5.81 19.37
CA ALA A 313 0.20 7.10 18.83
C ALA A 313 0.20 8.21 19.91
N SER A 314 -0.25 7.90 21.12
CA SER A 314 -0.26 8.86 22.23
C SER A 314 1.13 9.38 22.57
N PHE A 315 2.11 8.48 22.70
CA PHE A 315 3.51 8.85 22.97
C PHE A 315 4.12 9.64 21.81
N VAL A 316 3.90 9.18 20.57
CA VAL A 316 4.41 9.89 19.38
C VAL A 316 3.86 11.31 19.34
N ASN A 317 2.58 11.50 19.59
CA ASN A 317 1.95 12.82 19.62
C ASN A 317 2.51 13.70 20.75
N GLU A 318 2.73 13.16 21.96
CA GLU A 318 3.39 13.87 23.07
C GLU A 318 4.74 14.44 22.63
N ILE A 319 5.60 13.59 22.05
CA ILE A 319 6.94 14.00 21.61
C ILE A 319 6.89 14.99 20.45
N VAL A 320 6.01 14.78 19.47
CA VAL A 320 5.82 15.73 18.36
C VAL A 320 5.40 17.10 18.88
N VAL A 321 4.47 17.16 19.83
CA VAL A 321 4.05 18.42 20.45
C VAL A 321 5.22 19.10 21.18
N LYS A 322 6.08 18.35 21.88
CA LYS A 322 7.30 18.91 22.50
C LYS A 322 8.27 19.45 21.44
N ALA A 323 8.57 18.65 20.43
CA ALA A 323 9.57 18.95 19.42
C ALA A 323 9.18 20.13 18.51
N MET A 324 7.89 20.21 18.16
CA MET A 324 7.36 21.25 17.27
C MET A 324 7.07 22.59 17.95
N LYS A 325 7.24 22.71 19.29
CA LYS A 325 7.06 24.01 20.00
C LYS A 325 8.08 25.07 19.60
N HIS A 326 9.19 24.65 18.98
CA HIS A 326 10.30 25.52 18.61
C HIS A 326 10.43 25.72 17.09
N PHE A 327 9.43 25.27 16.32
CA PHE A 327 9.39 25.35 14.85
C PHE A 327 8.47 26.46 14.34
#